data_AF-A0A182PMT4-F1
#
_entry.id   AF-A0A182PMT4-F1
#
_cell.length_a   1.000
_cell.length_b   1.000
_cell.length_c   1.000
_cell.angle_alpha   90.00
_cell.angle_beta   90.00
_cell.angle_gamma   90.00
#
_symmetry.space_group_name_H-M   'P 1'
#
loop_
_entity.id
_entity.type
_entity.pdbx_description
1 polymer ?
#
loop_
_entity_poly.entity_id
_entity_poly.type
_entity_poly.pdbx_seq_one_letter_code
_entity_poly.pdbx_strand_id
1 'polypeptide(L)'
;MDNADQETDTKQEELRRKKQEKLLAKNAAAREAQNQLYRDHLKREYGFSDQTEQTFFADWEALCEKVQSGQLAEELRAQQQCFGTTFDRKNECIRRLVGVRDEVQEVHTKCLARLGSVIDYFIRLKDYLTATMLERYEAESQKLLKEFREEVESKESFSDAQTELLEASLAELMSKMRQDELADREWLLEANNLNISAQVEKCEIIRDKKFTEMSALYRQLRATLDDYFQTVLSPERKQTYDRLVYYTELEQQGIDERNCQLAVLQFKKAQLDHSLTLARIGGRRKLRTRNNYRRLLEMKLQLLKQQQKQQDDEHQRCMKWICSFTHHLSKLLTEHLAWGEKIAKQALICTQYETEQDQRYAAKWFRAEPDENQDVPEHDSTFDFLLHKINRIEAINIVLREEKLLLQRENEELQTKFKAYCGLHKVTEPEKLRLCGREAVDPKAPLP
;
A
#
# COMPACT_ATOMS: atom_id res chain seq x y z
N MET A 1 85.20 52.79 -145.05
CA MET A 1 84.27 53.88 -145.36
C MET A 1 83.73 54.38 -144.03
N ASP A 2 84.21 55.57 -143.66
CA ASP A 2 83.49 56.74 -143.18
C ASP A 2 82.49 56.70 -142.02
N ASN A 3 82.68 57.75 -141.20
CA ASN A 3 81.78 58.48 -140.29
C ASN A 3 81.67 57.97 -138.84
N ALA A 4 82.28 58.62 -137.84
CA ALA A 4 82.15 60.00 -137.33
C ALA A 4 81.06 60.14 -136.24
N ASP A 5 81.53 60.51 -135.05
CA ASP A 5 80.93 61.34 -134.00
C ASP A 5 79.53 60.99 -133.44
N GLN A 6 79.48 60.66 -132.14
CA GLN A 6 78.95 61.59 -131.13
C GLN A 6 79.13 61.10 -129.69
N GLU A 7 79.68 62.01 -128.89
CA GLU A 7 79.87 61.97 -127.45
C GLU A 7 78.54 61.82 -126.69
N THR A 8 78.50 60.99 -125.64
CA THR A 8 77.81 61.28 -124.36
C THR A 8 78.06 60.17 -123.31
N ASP A 9 78.85 60.52 -122.30
CA ASP A 9 78.78 60.09 -120.89
C ASP A 9 78.67 58.59 -120.50
N THR A 10 79.44 57.70 -121.13
CA THR A 10 79.50 56.27 -120.77
C THR A 10 80.23 55.97 -119.44
N LYS A 11 80.91 56.95 -118.83
CA LYS A 11 81.61 56.77 -117.54
C LYS A 11 80.68 56.75 -116.33
N GLN A 12 79.49 57.38 -116.40
CA GLN A 12 78.50 57.33 -115.31
C GLN A 12 77.68 56.02 -115.31
N GLU A 13 77.42 55.43 -116.48
CA GLU A 13 76.75 54.12 -116.58
C GLU A 13 77.61 52.97 -116.07
N GLU A 14 78.92 52.99 -116.34
CA GLU A 14 79.84 51.99 -115.79
C GLU A 14 79.95 52.06 -114.26
N LEU A 15 79.91 53.27 -113.67
CA LEU A 15 79.91 53.45 -112.23
C LEU A 15 78.58 53.04 -111.58
N ARG A 16 77.44 53.27 -112.24
CA ARG A 16 76.12 52.79 -111.80
C ARG A 16 75.99 51.27 -111.91
N ARG A 17 76.43 50.65 -113.01
CA ARG A 17 76.48 49.19 -113.17
C ARG A 17 77.37 48.53 -112.11
N LYS A 18 78.58 49.06 -111.86
CA LYS A 18 79.46 48.53 -110.80
C LYS A 18 78.90 48.69 -109.39
N LYS A 19 78.17 49.77 -109.10
CA LYS A 19 77.47 49.92 -107.81
C LYS A 19 76.29 48.97 -107.69
N GLN A 20 75.51 48.77 -108.76
CA GLN A 20 74.33 47.90 -108.77
C GLN A 20 74.72 46.41 -108.71
N GLU A 21 75.79 46.00 -109.38
CA GLU A 21 76.41 44.67 -109.23
C GLU A 21 76.96 44.44 -107.83
N LYS A 22 77.67 45.42 -107.23
CA LYS A 22 78.13 45.29 -105.84
C LYS A 22 76.99 45.18 -104.84
N LEU A 23 75.87 45.87 -105.08
CA LEU A 23 74.69 45.82 -104.20
C LEU A 23 73.92 44.49 -104.37
N LEU A 24 73.79 43.99 -105.60
CA LEU A 24 73.22 42.67 -105.88
C LEU A 24 74.10 41.53 -105.35
N ALA A 25 75.42 41.62 -105.50
CA ALA A 25 76.36 40.66 -104.94
C ALA A 25 76.34 40.67 -103.40
N LYS A 26 76.23 41.85 -102.78
CA LYS A 26 76.12 41.97 -101.32
C LYS A 26 74.79 41.43 -100.80
N ASN A 27 73.68 41.66 -101.53
CA ASN A 27 72.38 41.09 -101.18
C ASN A 27 72.31 39.57 -101.43
N ALA A 28 72.97 39.06 -102.46
CA ALA A 28 73.10 37.62 -102.72
C ALA A 28 73.94 36.95 -101.64
N ALA A 29 75.09 37.53 -101.28
CA ALA A 29 75.94 37.04 -100.20
C ALA A 29 75.25 37.11 -98.82
N ALA A 30 74.45 38.15 -98.56
CA ALA A 30 73.66 38.26 -97.33
C ALA A 30 72.55 37.19 -97.28
N ARG A 31 71.86 36.91 -98.40
CA ARG A 31 70.86 35.83 -98.46
C ARG A 31 71.49 34.44 -98.36
N GLU A 32 72.65 34.22 -98.97
CA GLU A 32 73.37 32.96 -98.82
C GLU A 32 73.84 32.75 -97.38
N ALA A 33 74.40 33.78 -96.73
CA ALA A 33 74.78 33.70 -95.33
C ALA A 33 73.56 33.44 -94.42
N GLN A 34 72.42 34.08 -94.69
CA GLN A 34 71.17 33.86 -93.95
C GLN A 34 70.61 32.44 -94.20
N ASN A 35 70.65 31.94 -95.43
CA ASN A 35 70.24 30.58 -95.77
C ASN A 35 71.18 29.53 -95.17
N GLN A 36 72.48 29.82 -95.06
CA GLN A 36 73.45 28.97 -94.36
C GLN A 36 73.09 28.89 -92.88
N LEU A 37 72.79 30.03 -92.24
CA LEU A 37 72.35 30.07 -90.84
C LEU A 37 71.06 29.29 -90.61
N TYR A 38 70.05 29.41 -91.49
CA TYR A 38 68.82 28.62 -91.37
C TYR A 38 69.05 27.12 -91.57
N ARG A 39 69.93 26.73 -92.51
CA ARG A 39 70.30 25.32 -92.70
C ARG A 39 71.05 24.76 -91.48
N ASP A 40 71.93 25.54 -90.90
CA ASP A 40 72.68 25.14 -89.70
C ASP A 40 71.76 25.07 -88.48
N HIS A 41 70.79 25.99 -88.35
CA HIS A 41 69.79 25.94 -87.29
C HIS A 41 68.88 24.71 -87.43
N LEU A 42 68.38 24.44 -88.64
CA LEU A 42 67.60 23.23 -88.92
C LEU A 42 68.38 21.96 -88.62
N LYS A 43 69.66 21.88 -89.00
CA LYS A 43 70.51 20.73 -88.67
C LYS A 43 70.71 20.54 -87.17
N ARG A 44 70.84 21.62 -86.39
CA ARG A 44 70.95 21.54 -84.94
C ARG A 44 69.65 21.10 -84.29
N GLU A 45 68.50 21.62 -84.74
CA GLU A 45 67.18 21.21 -84.26
C GLU A 45 66.89 19.74 -84.56
N TYR A 46 67.17 19.28 -85.79
CA TYR A 46 67.05 17.86 -86.15
C TYR A 46 68.00 16.99 -85.32
N GLY A 47 69.26 17.40 -85.13
CA GLY A 47 70.21 16.67 -84.29
C GLY A 47 69.81 16.62 -82.81
N PHE A 48 69.19 17.69 -82.29
CA PHE A 48 68.66 17.73 -80.93
C PHE A 48 67.45 16.84 -80.76
N SER A 49 66.51 16.86 -81.72
CA SER A 49 65.33 16.00 -81.75
C SER A 49 65.69 14.50 -81.82
N ASP A 50 66.59 14.12 -82.73
CA ASP A 50 67.05 12.73 -82.84
C ASP A 50 67.75 12.27 -81.56
N GLN A 51 68.59 13.12 -80.96
CA GLN A 51 69.26 12.78 -79.70
C GLN A 51 68.26 12.64 -78.54
N THR A 52 67.27 13.54 -78.43
CA THR A 52 66.27 13.45 -77.36
C THR A 52 65.39 12.23 -77.51
N GLU A 53 64.94 11.92 -78.73
CA GLU A 53 64.17 10.72 -79.01
C GLU A 53 64.96 9.44 -78.68
N GLN A 54 66.23 9.37 -79.09
CA GLN A 54 67.11 8.24 -78.75
C GLN A 54 67.33 8.10 -77.25
N THR A 55 67.57 9.19 -76.52
CA THR A 55 67.72 9.12 -75.06
C THR A 55 66.44 8.68 -74.36
N PHE A 56 65.28 9.15 -74.84
CA PHE A 56 63.99 8.80 -74.25
C PHE A 56 63.66 7.32 -74.47
N PHE A 57 63.89 6.79 -75.67
CA PHE A 57 63.71 5.38 -75.95
C PHE A 57 64.71 4.50 -75.19
N ALA A 58 65.97 4.92 -75.09
CA ALA A 58 66.96 4.20 -74.29
C ALA A 58 66.60 4.17 -72.79
N ASP A 59 66.11 5.28 -72.24
CA ASP A 59 65.65 5.34 -70.84
C ASP A 59 64.41 4.48 -70.60
N TRP A 60 63.48 4.45 -71.57
CA TRP A 60 62.28 3.62 -71.53
C TRP A 60 62.60 2.12 -71.63
N GLU A 61 63.50 1.74 -72.54
CA GLU A 61 64.01 0.38 -72.66
C GLU A 61 64.75 -0.05 -71.39
N ALA A 62 65.57 0.82 -70.81
CA ALA A 62 66.25 0.55 -69.54
C ALA A 62 65.26 0.40 -68.37
N LEU A 63 64.14 1.12 -68.37
CA LEU A 63 63.06 0.96 -67.39
C LEU A 63 62.34 -0.38 -67.58
N CYS A 64 62.03 -0.75 -68.81
CA CYS A 64 61.40 -2.02 -69.13
C CYS A 64 62.30 -3.23 -68.86
N GLU A 65 63.62 -3.11 -69.08
CA GLU A 65 64.60 -4.13 -68.67
C GLU A 65 64.73 -4.27 -67.16
N LYS A 66 64.60 -3.16 -66.41
CA LYS A 66 64.63 -3.17 -64.95
C LYS A 66 63.36 -3.75 -64.33
N VAL A 67 62.21 -3.64 -65.00
CA VAL A 67 60.95 -4.25 -64.54
C VAL A 67 60.94 -5.72 -64.92
N GLN A 68 61.47 -6.54 -64.01
CA GLN A 68 61.40 -7.99 -64.13
C GLN A 68 59.96 -8.45 -63.85
N SER A 69 59.23 -8.87 -64.88
CA SER A 69 57.87 -9.40 -64.77
C SER A 69 57.74 -10.56 -63.77
N GLY A 70 58.83 -11.31 -63.56
CA GLY A 70 58.94 -12.32 -62.50
C GLY A 70 58.85 -11.73 -61.09
N GLN A 71 59.57 -10.63 -60.81
CA GLN A 71 59.56 -9.97 -59.50
C GLN A 71 58.18 -9.36 -59.19
N LEU A 72 57.53 -8.74 -60.17
CA LEU A 72 56.17 -8.21 -59.99
C LEU A 72 55.14 -9.32 -59.69
N ALA A 73 55.27 -10.47 -60.35
CA ALA A 73 54.42 -11.64 -60.10
C ALA A 73 54.70 -12.26 -58.72
N GLU A 74 55.95 -12.26 -58.26
CA GLU A 74 56.33 -12.68 -56.91
C GLU A 74 55.81 -11.71 -55.83
N GLU A 75 55.90 -10.40 -56.06
CA GLU A 75 55.34 -9.38 -55.17
C GLU A 75 53.82 -9.49 -55.07
N LEU A 76 53.12 -9.71 -56.19
CA LEU A 76 51.68 -9.95 -56.19
C LEU A 76 51.31 -11.23 -55.44
N ARG A 77 52.07 -12.32 -55.59
CA ARG A 77 51.87 -13.55 -54.80
C ARG A 77 52.15 -13.32 -53.32
N ALA A 78 53.19 -12.57 -52.98
CA ALA A 78 53.52 -12.22 -51.60
C ALA A 78 52.42 -11.37 -50.96
N GLN A 79 51.89 -10.38 -51.70
CA GLN A 79 50.74 -9.59 -51.25
C GLN A 79 49.49 -10.45 -51.11
N GLN A 80 49.20 -11.35 -52.05
CA GLN A 80 48.06 -12.26 -51.97
C GLN A 80 48.16 -13.19 -50.76
N GLN A 81 49.35 -13.73 -50.45
CA GLN A 81 49.58 -14.51 -49.22
C GLN A 81 49.43 -13.65 -47.96
N CYS A 82 49.92 -12.41 -47.98
CA CYS A 82 49.80 -11.50 -46.83
C CYS A 82 48.33 -11.12 -46.56
N PHE A 83 47.54 -10.87 -47.60
CA PHE A 83 46.10 -10.65 -47.45
C PHE A 83 45.37 -11.93 -47.03
N GLY A 84 45.70 -13.09 -47.61
CA GLY A 84 45.13 -14.38 -47.23
C GLY A 84 45.33 -14.67 -45.74
N THR A 85 46.56 -14.57 -45.24
CA THR A 85 46.87 -14.78 -43.81
C THR A 85 46.17 -13.77 -42.89
N THR A 86 45.99 -12.52 -43.34
CA THR A 86 45.27 -11.49 -42.57
C THR A 86 43.77 -11.79 -42.51
N PHE A 87 43.18 -12.24 -43.62
CA PHE A 87 41.79 -12.68 -43.68
C PHE A 87 41.55 -13.91 -42.81
N ASP A 88 42.46 -14.90 -42.86
CA ASP A 88 42.37 -16.10 -42.05
C ASP A 88 42.43 -15.77 -40.55
N ARG A 89 43.32 -14.86 -40.14
CA ARG A 89 43.39 -14.36 -38.76
C ARG A 89 42.10 -13.65 -38.33
N LYS A 90 41.52 -12.82 -39.18
CA LYS A 90 40.25 -12.13 -38.90
C LYS A 90 39.10 -13.13 -38.80
N ASN A 91 39.01 -14.08 -39.72
CA ASN A 91 38.00 -15.13 -39.72
C ASN A 91 38.13 -16.05 -38.49
N GLU A 92 39.35 -16.35 -38.07
CA GLU A 92 39.62 -17.08 -36.82
C GLU A 92 39.15 -16.30 -35.59
N CYS A 93 39.43 -14.99 -35.54
CA CYS A 93 38.95 -14.12 -34.47
C CYS A 93 37.42 -14.08 -34.40
N ILE A 94 36.75 -13.95 -35.56
CA ILE A 94 35.28 -13.99 -35.66
C ILE A 94 34.75 -15.35 -35.17
N ARG A 95 35.35 -16.47 -35.59
CA ARG A 95 34.94 -17.81 -35.13
C ARG A 95 35.07 -17.97 -33.62
N ARG A 96 36.13 -17.44 -33.00
CA ARG A 96 36.29 -17.43 -31.54
C ARG A 96 35.23 -16.58 -30.85
N LEU A 97 34.96 -15.38 -31.36
CA LEU A 97 33.91 -14.51 -30.81
C LEU A 97 32.53 -15.15 -30.88
N VAL A 98 32.22 -15.86 -31.97
CA VAL A 98 30.99 -16.64 -32.11
C VAL A 98 30.94 -17.78 -31.07
N GLY A 99 32.04 -18.50 -30.87
CA GLY A 99 32.12 -19.53 -29.82
C GLY A 99 31.88 -18.98 -28.42
N VAL A 100 32.51 -17.85 -28.07
CA VAL A 100 32.31 -17.17 -26.77
C VAL A 100 30.85 -16.72 -26.61
N ARG A 101 30.21 -16.21 -27.66
CA ARG A 101 28.79 -15.87 -27.62
C ARG A 101 27.93 -17.09 -27.30
N ASP A 102 28.21 -18.23 -27.92
CA ASP A 102 27.44 -19.46 -27.72
C ASP A 102 27.63 -20.00 -26.29
N GLU A 103 28.85 -19.95 -25.75
CA GLU A 103 29.13 -20.27 -24.35
C GLU A 103 28.36 -19.34 -23.38
N VAL A 104 28.38 -18.03 -23.65
CA VAL A 104 27.63 -17.04 -22.85
C VAL A 104 26.12 -17.29 -22.92
N GLN A 105 25.59 -17.68 -24.09
CA GLN A 105 24.18 -18.05 -24.26
C GLN A 105 23.82 -19.31 -23.47
N GLU A 106 24.71 -20.30 -23.42
CA GLU A 106 24.52 -21.52 -22.62
C GLU A 106 24.52 -21.21 -21.12
N VAL A 107 25.41 -20.32 -20.66
CA VAL A 107 25.40 -19.85 -19.26
C VAL A 107 24.12 -19.08 -18.95
N HIS A 108 23.68 -18.19 -19.85
CA HIS A 108 22.43 -17.44 -19.65
C HIS A 108 21.20 -18.35 -19.57
N THR A 109 21.10 -19.35 -20.45
CA THR A 109 20.00 -20.31 -20.43
C THR A 109 19.99 -21.15 -19.16
N LYS A 110 21.15 -21.61 -18.67
CA LYS A 110 21.25 -22.29 -17.36
C LYS A 110 20.83 -21.38 -16.20
N CYS A 111 21.27 -20.13 -16.18
CA CYS A 111 20.88 -19.15 -15.16
C CYS A 111 19.37 -18.87 -15.17
N LEU A 112 18.77 -18.74 -16.36
CA LEU A 112 17.33 -18.55 -16.51
C LEU A 112 16.53 -19.78 -16.06
N ALA A 113 16.98 -20.98 -16.40
CA ALA A 113 16.35 -22.22 -15.92
C ALA A 113 16.42 -22.32 -14.39
N ARG A 114 17.56 -21.95 -13.78
CA ARG A 114 17.70 -21.90 -12.32
C ARG A 114 16.74 -20.88 -11.69
N LEU A 115 16.65 -19.68 -12.25
CA LEU A 115 15.68 -18.66 -11.82
C LEU A 115 14.24 -19.18 -11.93
N GLY A 116 13.89 -19.86 -13.03
CA GLY A 116 12.59 -20.51 -13.19
C GLY A 116 12.30 -21.52 -12.07
N SER A 117 13.27 -22.39 -11.76
CA SER A 117 13.10 -23.37 -10.67
C SER A 117 12.90 -22.73 -9.29
N VAL A 118 13.55 -21.59 -9.03
CA VAL A 118 13.37 -20.82 -7.79
C VAL A 118 11.98 -20.19 -7.74
N ILE A 119 11.51 -19.62 -8.84
CA ILE A 119 10.15 -19.07 -8.94
C ILE A 119 9.11 -20.17 -8.72
N ASP A 120 9.27 -21.34 -9.34
CA ASP A 120 8.39 -22.48 -9.15
C ASP A 120 8.37 -22.96 -7.69
N TYR A 121 9.53 -22.94 -7.01
CA TYR A 121 9.61 -23.23 -5.59
C TYR A 121 8.83 -22.21 -4.74
N PHE A 122 8.98 -20.91 -5.01
CA PHE A 122 8.22 -19.87 -4.32
C PHE A 122 6.70 -20.00 -4.54
N ILE A 123 6.28 -20.36 -5.76
CA ILE A 123 4.87 -20.63 -6.06
C ILE A 123 4.37 -21.79 -5.21
N ARG A 124 5.10 -22.92 -5.18
CA ARG A 124 4.74 -24.08 -4.35
C ARG A 124 4.70 -23.74 -2.86
N LEU A 125 5.66 -22.97 -2.36
CA LEU A 125 5.70 -22.53 -0.97
C LEU A 125 4.48 -21.67 -0.64
N LYS A 126 4.13 -20.72 -1.53
CA LYS A 126 2.94 -19.88 -1.37
C LYS A 126 1.66 -20.71 -1.39
N ASP A 127 1.55 -21.69 -2.29
CA ASP A 127 0.36 -22.55 -2.36
C ASP A 127 0.25 -23.45 -1.12
N TYR A 128 1.35 -24.01 -0.65
CA TYR A 128 1.41 -24.75 0.61
C TYR A 128 0.99 -23.90 1.81
N LEU A 129 1.52 -22.67 1.92
CA LEU A 129 1.16 -21.75 3.01
C LEU A 129 -0.34 -21.39 2.94
N THR A 130 -0.86 -21.17 1.74
CA THR A 130 -2.27 -20.84 1.53
C THR A 130 -3.16 -22.01 1.94
N ALA A 131 -2.82 -23.23 1.52
CA ALA A 131 -3.56 -24.44 1.90
C ALA A 131 -3.55 -24.66 3.42
N THR A 132 -2.37 -24.55 4.05
CA THR A 132 -2.23 -24.74 5.50
C THR A 132 -3.01 -23.70 6.30
N MET A 133 -2.98 -22.43 5.87
CA MET A 133 -3.76 -21.36 6.51
C MET A 133 -5.27 -21.57 6.32
N LEU A 134 -5.70 -22.07 5.16
CA LEU A 134 -7.10 -22.37 4.88
C LEU A 134 -7.60 -23.53 5.74
N GLU A 135 -6.86 -24.62 5.84
CA GLU A 135 -7.17 -25.75 6.74
C GLU A 135 -7.27 -25.30 8.20
N ARG A 136 -6.35 -24.44 8.65
CA ARG A 136 -6.38 -23.89 10.01
C ARG A 136 -7.61 -23.02 10.24
N TYR A 137 -7.95 -22.15 9.29
CA TYR A 137 -9.15 -21.32 9.35
C TYR A 137 -10.41 -22.18 9.39
N GLU A 138 -10.51 -23.22 8.56
CA GLU A 138 -11.63 -24.15 8.56
C GLU A 138 -11.75 -24.86 9.91
N ALA A 139 -10.64 -25.36 10.47
CA ALA A 139 -10.63 -26.01 11.78
C ALA A 139 -11.04 -25.06 12.92
N GLU A 140 -10.51 -23.83 12.93
CA GLU A 140 -10.89 -22.80 13.91
C GLU A 140 -12.37 -22.42 13.78
N SER A 141 -12.88 -22.29 12.55
CA SER A 141 -14.30 -21.99 12.30
C SER A 141 -15.23 -23.11 12.79
N GLN A 142 -14.86 -24.38 12.55
CA GLN A 142 -15.62 -25.53 13.01
C GLN A 142 -15.61 -25.63 14.53
N LYS A 143 -14.46 -25.37 15.16
CA LYS A 143 -14.33 -25.34 16.61
C LYS A 143 -15.24 -24.27 17.22
N LEU A 144 -15.21 -23.05 16.68
CA LEU A 144 -16.04 -21.95 17.16
C LEU A 144 -17.54 -22.25 16.98
N LEU A 145 -17.93 -22.85 15.86
CA LEU A 145 -19.32 -23.29 15.64
C LEU A 145 -19.74 -24.37 16.63
N LYS A 146 -18.83 -25.28 17.00
CA LYS A 146 -19.10 -26.31 18.00
C LYS A 146 -19.28 -25.69 19.39
N GLU A 147 -18.37 -24.81 19.80
CA GLU A 147 -18.45 -24.07 21.06
C GLU A 147 -19.77 -23.27 21.15
N PHE A 148 -20.17 -22.61 20.06
CA PHE A 148 -21.44 -21.89 19.99
C PHE A 148 -22.65 -22.81 20.15
N ARG A 149 -22.66 -23.99 19.50
CA ARG A 149 -23.75 -24.97 19.66
C ARG A 149 -23.84 -25.50 21.09
N GLU A 150 -22.69 -25.85 21.68
CA GLU A 150 -22.62 -26.29 23.08
C GLU A 150 -23.13 -25.20 24.04
N GLU A 151 -22.81 -23.92 23.78
CA GLU A 151 -23.33 -22.79 24.57
C GLU A 151 -24.85 -22.61 24.40
N VAL A 152 -25.38 -22.76 23.18
CA VAL A 152 -26.82 -22.72 22.91
C VAL A 152 -27.54 -23.84 23.65
N GLU A 153 -27.08 -25.09 23.53
CA GLU A 153 -27.65 -26.24 24.24
C GLU A 153 -27.60 -26.05 25.77
N SER A 154 -26.50 -25.49 26.30
CA SER A 154 -26.38 -25.16 27.72
C SER A 154 -27.36 -24.08 28.17
N LYS A 155 -27.63 -23.07 27.33
CA LYS A 155 -28.59 -22.00 27.65
C LYS A 155 -30.03 -22.47 27.52
N GLU A 156 -30.33 -23.29 26.53
CA GLU A 156 -31.65 -23.91 26.35
C GLU A 156 -31.96 -24.82 27.54
N SER A 157 -31.06 -25.74 27.89
CA SER A 157 -31.25 -26.61 29.07
C SER A 157 -31.40 -25.83 30.38
N PHE A 158 -30.66 -24.73 30.56
CA PHE A 158 -30.82 -23.85 31.72
C PHE A 158 -32.18 -23.12 31.71
N SER A 159 -32.63 -22.63 30.55
CA SER A 159 -33.93 -22.00 30.37
C SER A 159 -35.05 -23.00 30.69
N ASP A 160 -34.97 -24.22 30.15
CA ASP A 160 -35.95 -25.27 30.37
C ASP A 160 -36.04 -25.63 31.86
N ALA A 161 -34.90 -25.83 32.52
CA ALA A 161 -34.85 -26.09 33.96
C ALA A 161 -35.45 -24.92 34.79
N GLN A 162 -35.23 -23.67 34.38
CA GLN A 162 -35.87 -22.52 35.02
C GLN A 162 -37.39 -22.50 34.78
N THR A 163 -37.85 -22.82 33.58
CA THR A 163 -39.28 -22.89 33.29
C THR A 163 -39.96 -24.00 34.08
N GLU A 164 -39.36 -25.20 34.18
CA GLU A 164 -39.87 -26.29 35.01
C GLU A 164 -39.94 -25.90 36.49
N LEU A 165 -38.91 -25.23 37.01
CA LEU A 165 -38.91 -24.73 38.39
C LEU A 165 -40.04 -23.71 38.62
N LEU A 166 -40.24 -22.79 37.67
CA LEU A 166 -41.31 -21.80 37.74
C LEU A 166 -42.68 -22.48 37.68
N GLU A 167 -42.87 -23.46 36.80
CA GLU A 167 -44.10 -24.24 36.70
C GLU A 167 -44.40 -25.01 37.99
N ALA A 168 -43.38 -25.66 38.58
CA ALA A 168 -43.51 -26.33 39.86
C ALA A 168 -43.88 -25.36 40.99
N SER A 169 -43.23 -24.19 41.05
CA SER A 169 -43.54 -23.16 42.04
C SER A 169 -44.95 -22.59 41.88
N LEU A 170 -45.42 -22.45 40.63
CA LEU A 170 -46.76 -21.98 40.32
C LEU A 170 -47.81 -23.03 40.69
N ALA A 171 -47.53 -24.31 40.43
CA ALA A 171 -48.39 -25.41 40.85
C ALA A 171 -48.51 -25.49 42.38
N GLU A 172 -47.40 -25.33 43.10
CA GLU A 172 -47.40 -25.29 44.57
C GLU A 172 -48.20 -24.08 45.10
N LEU A 173 -47.98 -22.89 44.54
CA LEU A 173 -48.71 -21.68 44.91
C LEU A 173 -50.23 -21.85 44.66
N MET A 174 -50.60 -22.39 43.50
CA MET A 174 -51.99 -22.67 43.16
C MET A 174 -52.63 -23.70 44.11
N SER A 175 -51.89 -24.74 44.49
CA SER A 175 -52.34 -25.73 45.47
C SER A 175 -52.56 -25.08 46.83
N LYS A 176 -51.60 -24.27 47.30
CA LYS A 176 -51.70 -23.56 48.57
C LYS A 176 -52.85 -22.55 48.57
N MET A 177 -53.02 -21.78 47.50
CA MET A 177 -54.16 -20.87 47.36
C MET A 177 -55.49 -21.60 47.45
N ARG A 178 -55.63 -22.77 46.81
CA ARG A 178 -56.86 -23.58 46.92
C ARG A 178 -57.08 -24.09 48.33
N GLN A 179 -56.02 -24.52 49.03
CA GLN A 179 -56.11 -24.95 50.43
C GLN A 179 -56.51 -23.79 51.35
N ASP A 180 -55.91 -22.62 51.18
CA ASP A 180 -56.25 -21.41 51.93
C ASP A 180 -57.70 -20.97 51.65
N GLU A 181 -58.14 -21.00 50.39
CA GLU A 181 -59.55 -20.73 50.02
C GLU A 181 -60.54 -21.72 50.66
N LEU A 182 -60.18 -23.00 50.73
CA LEU A 182 -60.99 -24.02 51.41
C LEU A 182 -61.02 -23.78 52.92
N ALA A 183 -59.88 -23.51 53.54
CA ALA A 183 -59.77 -23.22 54.97
C ALA A 183 -60.54 -21.95 55.35
N ASP A 184 -60.43 -20.88 54.55
CA ASP A 184 -61.20 -19.65 54.74
C ASP A 184 -62.71 -19.90 54.60
N ARG A 185 -63.11 -20.72 53.63
CA ARG A 185 -64.51 -21.12 53.45
C ARG A 185 -65.03 -21.92 54.64
N GLU A 186 -64.26 -22.89 55.11
CA GLU A 186 -64.61 -23.70 56.29
C GLU A 186 -64.73 -22.83 57.53
N TRP A 187 -63.74 -21.97 57.78
CA TRP A 187 -63.76 -21.03 58.91
C TRP A 187 -64.96 -20.08 58.85
N LEU A 188 -65.25 -19.51 57.67
CA LEU A 188 -66.43 -18.65 57.48
C LEU A 188 -67.73 -19.42 57.71
N LEU A 189 -67.84 -20.67 57.25
CA LEU A 189 -69.01 -21.51 57.49
C LEU A 189 -69.17 -21.84 58.96
N GLU A 190 -68.09 -22.19 59.67
CA GLU A 190 -68.11 -22.45 61.10
C GLU A 190 -68.48 -21.21 61.91
N ALA A 191 -67.85 -20.06 61.63
CA ALA A 191 -68.15 -18.81 62.29
C ALA A 191 -69.59 -18.34 62.03
N ASN A 192 -70.08 -18.51 60.80
CA ASN A 192 -71.45 -18.19 60.44
C ASN A 192 -72.45 -19.16 61.08
N ASN A 193 -72.17 -20.46 61.08
CA ASN A 193 -73.02 -21.46 61.73
C ASN A 193 -73.10 -21.23 63.24
N LEU A 194 -72.00 -20.90 63.91
CA LEU A 194 -72.00 -20.57 65.33
C LEU A 194 -72.80 -19.31 65.61
N ASN A 195 -72.64 -18.26 64.79
CA ASN A 195 -73.37 -17.00 64.95
C ASN A 195 -74.87 -17.17 64.65
N ILE A 196 -75.21 -17.83 63.54
CA ILE A 196 -76.60 -18.18 63.18
C ILE A 196 -77.20 -19.03 64.29
N SER A 197 -76.54 -20.09 64.74
CA SER A 197 -77.09 -20.96 65.79
C SER A 197 -77.33 -20.19 67.08
N ALA A 198 -76.38 -19.35 67.51
CA ALA A 198 -76.55 -18.52 68.70
C ALA A 198 -77.65 -17.46 68.53
N GLN A 199 -77.83 -16.89 67.34
CA GLN A 199 -78.92 -15.96 67.05
C GLN A 199 -80.27 -16.66 66.96
N VAL A 200 -80.35 -17.82 66.31
CA VAL A 200 -81.54 -18.65 66.21
C VAL A 200 -81.98 -19.08 67.61
N GLU A 201 -81.07 -19.59 68.44
CA GLU A 201 -81.37 -19.97 69.82
C GLU A 201 -81.90 -18.78 70.63
N LYS A 202 -81.26 -17.60 70.53
CA LYS A 202 -81.79 -16.38 71.17
C LYS A 202 -83.17 -16.00 70.65
N CYS A 203 -83.37 -16.06 69.34
CA CYS A 203 -84.65 -15.75 68.71
C CYS A 203 -85.73 -16.78 69.07
N GLU A 204 -85.40 -18.05 69.22
CA GLU A 204 -86.30 -19.12 69.66
C GLU A 204 -86.68 -18.93 71.12
N ILE A 205 -85.72 -18.66 72.01
CA ILE A 205 -86.00 -18.34 73.41
C ILE A 205 -86.93 -17.12 73.51
N ILE A 206 -86.65 -16.06 72.76
CA ILE A 206 -87.49 -14.86 72.74
C ILE A 206 -88.87 -15.17 72.14
N ARG A 207 -88.92 -15.90 71.01
CA ARG A 207 -90.17 -16.29 70.34
C ARG A 207 -91.02 -17.12 71.27
N ASP A 208 -90.48 -18.15 71.91
CA ASP A 208 -91.21 -19.05 72.79
C ASP A 208 -91.68 -18.32 74.05
N LYS A 209 -90.83 -17.47 74.63
CA LYS A 209 -91.24 -16.60 75.74
C LYS A 209 -92.37 -15.65 75.33
N LYS A 210 -92.26 -15.00 74.18
CA LYS A 210 -93.29 -14.07 73.69
C LYS A 210 -94.55 -14.80 73.26
N PHE A 211 -94.43 -15.97 72.66
CA PHE A 211 -95.56 -16.81 72.25
C PHE A 211 -96.30 -17.35 73.47
N THR A 212 -95.59 -17.77 74.52
CA THR A 212 -96.22 -18.18 75.78
C THR A 212 -96.90 -17.02 76.49
N GLU A 213 -96.25 -15.85 76.58
CA GLU A 213 -96.86 -14.61 77.09
C GLU A 213 -98.12 -14.23 76.29
N MET A 214 -98.01 -14.15 74.96
CA MET A 214 -99.12 -13.81 74.05
C MET A 214 -100.23 -14.85 74.09
N SER A 215 -99.91 -16.14 74.12
CA SER A 215 -100.91 -17.21 74.21
C SER A 215 -101.63 -17.20 75.55
N ALA A 216 -100.93 -16.89 76.65
CA ALA A 216 -101.55 -16.74 77.96
C ALA A 216 -102.49 -15.53 77.99
N LEU A 217 -102.04 -14.38 77.50
CA LEU A 217 -102.87 -13.17 77.38
C LEU A 217 -104.07 -13.40 76.45
N TYR A 218 -103.85 -14.04 75.30
CA TYR A 218 -104.92 -14.34 74.34
C TYR A 218 -105.94 -15.32 74.95
N ARG A 219 -105.50 -16.34 75.68
CA ARG A 219 -106.41 -17.24 76.41
C ARG A 219 -107.20 -16.51 77.49
N GLN A 220 -106.57 -15.61 78.25
CA GLN A 220 -107.25 -14.78 79.25
C GLN A 220 -108.26 -13.81 78.62
N LEU A 221 -107.88 -13.17 77.51
CA LEU A 221 -108.76 -12.29 76.75
C LEU A 221 -109.96 -13.06 76.18
N ARG A 222 -109.72 -14.24 75.61
CA ARG A 222 -110.78 -15.07 75.02
C ARG A 222 -111.72 -15.63 76.09
N ALA A 223 -111.20 -16.06 77.24
CA ALA A 223 -112.01 -16.48 78.37
C ALA A 223 -112.87 -15.34 78.92
N THR A 224 -112.31 -14.13 79.08
CA THR A 224 -113.09 -12.96 79.55
C THR A 224 -114.12 -12.49 78.52
N LEU A 225 -113.79 -12.54 77.22
CA LEU A 225 -114.74 -12.27 76.14
C LEU A 225 -115.86 -13.32 76.07
N ASP A 226 -115.54 -14.61 76.16
CA ASP A 226 -116.52 -15.69 76.15
C ASP A 226 -117.44 -15.61 77.38
N ASP A 227 -116.91 -15.30 78.57
CA ASP A 227 -117.72 -15.04 79.78
C ASP A 227 -118.63 -13.82 79.58
N TYR A 228 -118.12 -12.72 79.01
CA TYR A 228 -118.89 -11.51 78.74
C TYR A 228 -120.02 -11.74 77.72
N PHE A 229 -119.76 -12.51 76.65
CA PHE A 229 -120.78 -12.88 75.67
C PHE A 229 -121.78 -13.91 76.19
N GLN A 230 -121.43 -14.72 77.20
CA GLN A 230 -122.37 -15.64 77.84
C GLN A 230 -123.24 -14.98 78.92
N THR A 231 -122.73 -13.94 79.59
CA THR A 231 -123.38 -13.33 80.76
C THR A 231 -124.11 -12.01 80.49
N VAL A 232 -123.65 -11.21 79.51
CA VAL A 232 -124.13 -9.83 79.32
C VAL A 232 -124.76 -9.57 77.94
N LEU A 233 -124.39 -10.31 76.90
CA LEU A 233 -124.76 -9.99 75.51
C LEU A 233 -125.47 -11.14 74.77
N SER A 234 -126.32 -10.78 73.81
CA SER A 234 -127.08 -11.72 72.97
C SER A 234 -126.22 -12.31 71.82
N PRO A 235 -126.50 -13.56 71.38
CA PRO A 235 -125.66 -14.31 70.42
C PRO A 235 -125.46 -13.65 69.04
N GLU A 236 -126.35 -12.74 68.63
CA GLU A 236 -126.23 -12.00 67.37
C GLU A 236 -125.05 -11.02 67.37
N ARG A 237 -124.71 -10.40 68.51
CA ARG A 237 -123.57 -9.47 68.60
C ARG A 237 -122.22 -10.19 68.58
N LYS A 238 -122.18 -11.47 68.99
CA LYS A 238 -120.98 -12.32 68.87
C LYS A 238 -120.61 -12.55 67.40
N GLN A 239 -121.60 -12.83 66.54
CA GLN A 239 -121.35 -12.98 65.10
C GLN A 239 -120.80 -11.72 64.44
N THR A 240 -121.27 -10.53 64.85
CA THR A 240 -120.75 -9.26 64.33
C THR A 240 -119.31 -9.01 64.76
N TYR A 241 -118.95 -9.38 65.99
CA TYR A 241 -117.57 -9.32 66.49
C TYR A 241 -116.66 -10.29 65.73
N ASP A 242 -117.07 -11.55 65.55
CA ASP A 242 -116.27 -12.54 64.82
C ASP A 242 -116.01 -12.11 63.36
N ARG A 243 -117.01 -11.49 62.71
CA ARG A 243 -116.84 -10.88 61.39
C ARG A 243 -115.82 -9.74 61.41
N LEU A 244 -115.84 -8.88 62.42
CA LEU A 244 -114.87 -7.79 62.55
C LEU A 244 -113.45 -8.33 62.74
N VAL A 245 -113.27 -9.31 63.63
CA VAL A 245 -111.98 -9.98 63.86
C VAL A 245 -111.44 -10.56 62.56
N TYR A 246 -112.27 -11.26 61.79
CA TYR A 246 -111.87 -11.82 60.48
C TYR A 246 -111.37 -10.74 59.52
N TYR A 247 -112.05 -9.60 59.40
CA TYR A 247 -111.59 -8.51 58.54
C TYR A 247 -110.31 -7.85 59.05
N THR A 248 -110.15 -7.69 60.37
CA THR A 248 -108.90 -7.17 60.95
C THR A 248 -107.72 -8.12 60.73
N GLU A 249 -107.92 -9.44 60.84
CA GLU A 249 -106.89 -10.44 60.51
C GLU A 249 -106.50 -10.38 59.03
N LEU A 250 -107.47 -10.20 58.13
CA LEU A 250 -107.22 -10.07 56.70
C LEU A 250 -106.42 -8.79 56.37
N GLU A 251 -106.74 -7.66 57.01
CA GLU A 251 -105.98 -6.41 56.86
C GLU A 251 -104.56 -6.55 57.41
N GLN A 252 -104.39 -7.22 58.56
CA GLN A 252 -103.08 -7.46 59.16
C GLN A 252 -102.20 -8.33 58.25
N GLN A 253 -102.74 -9.37 57.61
CA GLN A 253 -102.00 -10.17 56.62
C GLN A 253 -101.49 -9.29 55.47
N GLY A 254 -102.33 -8.37 54.96
CA GLY A 254 -101.91 -7.44 53.90
C GLY A 254 -100.86 -6.42 54.35
N ILE A 255 -100.78 -6.07 55.63
CA ILE A 255 -99.71 -5.23 56.19
C ILE A 255 -98.41 -6.03 56.29
N ASP A 256 -98.49 -7.27 56.78
CA ASP A 256 -97.32 -8.14 56.95
C ASP A 256 -96.66 -8.49 55.61
N GLU A 257 -97.45 -8.76 54.56
CA GLU A 257 -96.93 -8.97 53.20
C GLU A 257 -96.14 -7.76 52.68
N ARG A 258 -96.64 -6.54 52.89
CA ARG A 258 -95.95 -5.30 52.49
C ARG A 258 -94.66 -5.09 53.29
N ASN A 259 -94.66 -5.40 54.58
CA ASN A 259 -93.46 -5.34 55.41
C ASN A 259 -92.40 -6.34 54.95
N CYS A 260 -92.79 -7.57 54.57
CA CYS A 260 -91.88 -8.54 53.97
C CYS A 260 -91.28 -8.03 52.65
N GLN A 261 -92.08 -7.43 51.78
CA GLN A 261 -91.58 -6.84 50.52
C GLN A 261 -90.59 -5.70 50.77
N LEU A 262 -90.88 -4.82 51.74
CA LEU A 262 -89.96 -3.74 52.13
C LEU A 262 -88.63 -4.29 52.66
N ALA A 263 -88.66 -5.35 53.48
CA ALA A 263 -87.44 -5.99 53.97
C ALA A 263 -86.58 -6.57 52.83
N VAL A 264 -87.20 -7.23 51.84
CA VAL A 264 -86.49 -7.74 50.65
C VAL A 264 -85.85 -6.60 49.83
N LEU A 265 -86.58 -5.49 49.65
CA LEU A 265 -86.05 -4.33 48.94
C LEU A 265 -84.88 -3.67 49.70
N GLN A 266 -84.96 -3.57 51.02
CA GLN A 266 -83.88 -3.05 51.86
C GLN A 266 -82.63 -3.95 51.80
N PHE A 267 -82.80 -5.27 51.81
CA PHE A 267 -81.70 -6.22 51.64
C PHE A 267 -81.01 -6.04 50.28
N LYS A 268 -81.79 -5.96 49.19
CA LYS A 268 -81.25 -5.72 47.84
C LYS A 268 -80.50 -4.40 47.75
N LYS A 269 -81.01 -3.34 48.38
CA LYS A 269 -80.32 -2.05 48.45
C LYS A 269 -78.95 -2.18 49.13
N ALA A 270 -78.89 -2.83 50.29
CA ALA A 270 -77.63 -3.03 51.01
C ALA A 270 -76.61 -3.85 50.19
N GLN A 271 -77.08 -4.88 49.47
CA GLN A 271 -76.23 -5.67 48.58
C GLN A 271 -75.65 -4.82 47.43
N LEU A 272 -76.49 -4.01 46.77
CA LEU A 272 -76.04 -3.12 45.69
C LEU A 272 -75.05 -2.04 46.20
N ASP A 273 -75.31 -1.46 47.37
CA ASP A 273 -74.40 -0.51 48.01
C ASP A 273 -73.04 -1.17 48.28
N HIS A 274 -73.02 -2.41 48.79
CA HIS A 274 -71.79 -3.15 48.99
C HIS A 274 -71.03 -3.40 47.68
N SER A 275 -71.70 -3.89 46.62
CA SER A 275 -71.08 -4.09 45.31
C SER A 275 -70.49 -2.79 44.73
N LEU A 276 -71.18 -1.67 44.92
CA LEU A 276 -70.72 -0.35 44.47
C LEU A 276 -69.45 0.08 45.23
N THR A 277 -69.39 -0.15 46.54
CA THR A 277 -68.17 0.12 47.33
C THR A 277 -66.98 -0.71 46.87
N LEU A 278 -67.16 -2.02 46.59
CA LEU A 278 -66.11 -2.89 46.08
C LEU A 278 -65.61 -2.42 44.71
N ALA A 279 -66.51 -2.05 43.80
CA ALA A 279 -66.15 -1.51 42.50
C ALA A 279 -65.32 -0.21 42.62
N ARG A 280 -65.69 0.69 43.53
CA ARG A 280 -64.92 1.92 43.82
C ARG A 280 -63.52 1.62 44.37
N ILE A 281 -63.39 0.66 45.28
CA ILE A 281 -62.09 0.24 45.82
C ILE A 281 -61.22 -0.35 44.72
N GLY A 282 -61.78 -1.25 43.90
CA GLY A 282 -61.08 -1.85 42.75
C GLY A 282 -60.61 -0.80 41.75
N GLY A 283 -61.44 0.19 41.42
CA GLY A 283 -61.08 1.32 40.56
C GLY A 283 -59.91 2.15 41.12
N ARG A 284 -59.95 2.50 42.42
CA ARG A 284 -58.84 3.24 43.07
C ARG A 284 -57.54 2.44 43.08
N ARG A 285 -57.59 1.13 43.33
CA ARG A 285 -56.41 0.25 43.31
C ARG A 285 -55.77 0.21 41.91
N LYS A 286 -56.57 0.02 40.86
CA LYS A 286 -56.10 0.03 39.45
C LYS A 286 -55.47 1.37 39.04
N LEU A 287 -56.03 2.49 39.49
CA LEU A 287 -55.46 3.81 39.21
C LEU A 287 -54.10 4.01 39.90
N ARG A 288 -53.98 3.57 41.17
CA ARG A 288 -52.72 3.62 41.92
C ARG A 288 -51.63 2.77 41.28
N THR A 289 -51.93 1.53 40.87
CA THR A 289 -50.94 0.68 40.19
C THR A 289 -50.50 1.31 38.87
N ARG A 290 -51.42 1.80 38.04
CA ARG A 290 -51.08 2.51 36.79
C ARG A 290 -50.17 3.73 37.04
N ASN A 291 -50.46 4.54 38.06
CA ASN A 291 -49.63 5.70 38.39
C ASN A 291 -48.23 5.29 38.87
N ASN A 292 -48.11 4.22 39.65
CA ASN A 292 -46.82 3.69 40.08
C ASN A 292 -45.99 3.17 38.90
N TYR A 293 -46.60 2.43 37.97
CA TYR A 293 -45.91 1.98 36.75
C TYR A 293 -45.48 3.15 35.88
N ARG A 294 -46.32 4.18 35.72
CA ARG A 294 -45.95 5.40 34.99
C ARG A 294 -44.71 6.06 35.59
N ARG A 295 -44.68 6.24 36.92
CA ARG A 295 -43.54 6.84 37.63
C ARG A 295 -42.27 6.00 37.48
N LEU A 296 -42.39 4.67 37.54
CA LEU A 296 -41.25 3.76 37.33
C LEU A 296 -40.69 3.87 35.91
N LEU A 297 -41.57 3.94 34.90
CA LEU A 297 -41.17 4.11 33.51
C LEU A 297 -40.51 5.48 33.26
N GLU A 298 -41.03 6.54 33.83
CA GLU A 298 -40.43 7.89 33.79
C GLU A 298 -39.01 7.88 34.39
N MET A 299 -38.82 7.19 35.52
CA MET A 299 -37.50 7.05 36.15
C MET A 299 -36.54 6.22 35.28
N LYS A 300 -37.00 5.10 34.70
CA LYS A 300 -36.19 4.29 33.77
C LYS A 300 -35.77 5.10 32.54
N LEU A 301 -36.70 5.89 31.98
CA LEU A 301 -36.41 6.75 30.83
C LEU A 301 -35.37 7.82 31.15
N GLN A 302 -35.44 8.43 32.33
CA GLN A 302 -34.42 9.38 32.78
C GLN A 302 -33.04 8.72 32.94
N LEU A 303 -32.99 7.52 33.52
CA LEU A 303 -31.75 6.76 33.69
C LEU A 303 -31.13 6.39 32.33
N LEU A 304 -31.94 5.91 31.38
CA LEU A 304 -31.48 5.59 30.02
C LEU A 304 -30.95 6.84 29.29
N LYS A 305 -31.59 8.00 29.44
CA LYS A 305 -31.08 9.26 28.89
C LYS A 305 -29.73 9.67 29.48
N GLN A 306 -29.52 9.44 30.78
CA GLN A 306 -28.25 9.71 31.43
C GLN A 306 -27.15 8.75 30.96
N GLN A 307 -27.46 7.46 30.84
CA GLN A 307 -26.53 6.46 30.30
C GLN A 307 -26.13 6.76 28.86
N GLN A 308 -27.10 7.11 28.01
CA GLN A 308 -26.83 7.50 26.62
C GLN A 308 -25.89 8.70 26.56
N LYS A 309 -26.13 9.73 27.38
CA LYS A 309 -25.26 10.91 27.43
C LYS A 309 -23.83 10.56 27.87
N GLN A 310 -23.67 9.67 28.85
CA GLN A 310 -22.35 9.20 29.28
C GLN A 310 -21.62 8.44 28.18
N GLN A 311 -22.31 7.55 27.47
CA GLN A 311 -21.75 6.82 26.33
C GLN A 311 -21.34 7.77 25.19
N ASP A 312 -22.16 8.78 24.89
CA ASP A 312 -21.83 9.78 23.87
C ASP A 312 -20.58 10.59 24.26
N ASP A 313 -20.47 10.99 25.53
CA ASP A 313 -19.29 11.69 26.05
C ASP A 313 -18.03 10.81 25.99
N GLU A 314 -18.13 9.52 26.31
CA GLU A 314 -17.04 8.54 26.21
C GLU A 314 -16.60 8.33 24.76
N HIS A 315 -17.55 8.09 23.84
CA HIS A 315 -17.28 7.97 22.42
C HIS A 315 -16.57 9.22 21.87
N GLN A 316 -17.03 10.42 22.24
CA GLN A 316 -16.38 11.66 21.82
C GLN A 316 -14.94 11.77 22.35
N ARG A 317 -14.67 11.36 23.59
CA ARG A 317 -13.30 11.35 24.14
C ARG A 317 -12.41 10.35 23.42
N CYS A 318 -12.90 9.12 23.19
CA CYS A 318 -12.18 8.11 22.44
C CYS A 318 -11.86 8.58 21.01
N MET A 319 -12.84 9.15 20.31
CA MET A 319 -12.63 9.69 18.97
C MET A 319 -11.60 10.82 18.95
N LYS A 320 -11.65 11.75 19.91
CA LYS A 320 -10.63 12.81 20.02
C LYS A 320 -9.22 12.24 20.23
N TRP A 321 -9.10 11.21 21.09
CA TRP A 321 -7.82 10.56 21.34
C TRP A 321 -7.30 9.79 20.11
N ILE A 322 -8.16 9.04 19.41
CA ILE A 322 -7.78 8.34 18.17
C ILE A 322 -7.34 9.35 17.11
N CYS A 323 -8.08 10.46 16.94
CA CYS A 323 -7.73 11.49 15.97
C CYS A 323 -6.39 12.17 16.31
N SER A 324 -6.12 12.48 17.58
CA SER A 324 -4.84 13.09 17.97
C SER A 324 -3.67 12.12 17.82
N PHE A 325 -3.86 10.86 18.19
CA PHE A 325 -2.86 9.80 18.04
C PHE A 325 -2.53 9.53 16.57
N THR A 326 -3.54 9.37 15.72
CA THR A 326 -3.35 9.12 14.28
C THR A 326 -2.70 10.31 13.60
N HIS A 327 -3.04 11.55 13.97
CA HIS A 327 -2.35 12.73 13.45
C HIS A 327 -0.88 12.77 13.87
N HIS A 328 -0.57 12.44 15.12
CA HIS A 328 0.81 12.36 15.60
C HIS A 328 1.61 11.27 14.88
N LEU A 329 1.04 10.08 14.74
CA LEU A 329 1.65 8.97 14.00
C LEU A 329 1.88 9.33 12.53
N SER A 330 0.90 9.95 11.88
CA SER A 330 1.05 10.44 10.51
C SER A 330 2.21 11.43 10.40
N LYS A 331 2.35 12.35 11.36
CA LYS A 331 3.45 13.31 11.37
C LYS A 331 4.80 12.61 11.49
N LEU A 332 4.95 11.67 12.42
CA LEU A 332 6.17 10.88 12.58
C LEU A 332 6.50 10.08 11.32
N LEU A 333 5.51 9.43 10.71
CA LEU A 333 5.70 8.69 9.46
C LEU A 333 6.12 9.60 8.31
N THR A 334 5.55 10.81 8.20
CA THR A 334 5.99 11.78 7.19
C THR A 334 7.42 12.28 7.43
N GLU A 335 7.83 12.44 8.70
CA GLU A 335 9.21 12.80 9.05
C GLU A 335 10.18 11.67 8.67
N HIS A 336 9.87 10.42 9.02
CA HIS A 336 10.67 9.25 8.63
C HIS A 336 10.74 9.07 7.12
N LEU A 337 9.63 9.28 6.39
CA LEU A 337 9.63 9.24 4.94
C LEU A 337 10.52 10.34 4.34
N ALA A 338 10.45 11.56 4.87
CA ALA A 338 11.32 12.64 4.42
C ALA A 338 12.81 12.33 4.68
N TRP A 339 13.15 11.69 5.80
CA TRP A 339 14.50 11.20 6.07
C TRP A 339 14.91 10.08 5.11
N GLY A 340 14.04 9.10 4.87
CA GLY A 340 14.28 8.03 3.90
C GLY A 340 14.51 8.56 2.50
N GLU A 341 13.72 9.53 2.04
CA GLU A 341 13.92 10.19 0.75
C GLU A 341 15.25 10.94 0.68
N LYS A 342 15.64 11.65 1.74
CA LYS A 342 16.95 12.34 1.80
C LYS A 342 18.09 11.34 1.70
N ILE A 343 18.03 10.23 2.43
CA ILE A 343 19.04 9.17 2.38
C ILE A 343 19.11 8.55 0.99
N ALA A 344 17.96 8.22 0.38
CA ALA A 344 17.90 7.66 -0.97
C ALA A 344 18.44 8.63 -2.04
N LYS A 345 18.09 9.92 -1.95
CA LYS A 345 18.63 10.97 -2.84
C LYS A 345 20.14 11.11 -2.69
N GLN A 346 20.64 11.13 -1.45
CA GLN A 346 22.07 11.21 -1.19
C GLN A 346 22.80 9.96 -1.72
N ALA A 347 22.25 8.77 -1.48
CA ALA A 347 22.79 7.52 -2.00
C ALA A 347 22.85 7.53 -3.52
N LEU A 348 21.80 8.00 -4.21
CA LEU A 348 21.78 8.12 -5.66
C LEU A 348 22.89 9.06 -6.16
N ILE A 349 23.06 10.23 -5.54
CA ILE A 349 24.14 11.16 -5.89
C ILE A 349 25.51 10.50 -5.67
N CYS A 350 25.71 9.81 -4.55
CA CYS A 350 26.95 9.09 -4.28
C CYS A 350 27.24 8.02 -5.34
N THR A 351 26.25 7.25 -5.78
CA THR A 351 26.43 6.22 -6.81
C THR A 351 26.87 6.75 -8.17
N GLN A 352 26.61 8.03 -8.49
CA GLN A 352 27.06 8.63 -9.75
C GLN A 352 28.59 8.76 -9.85
N TYR A 353 29.29 8.82 -8.71
CA TYR A 353 30.75 8.92 -8.65
C TYR A 353 31.43 7.57 -8.46
N GLU A 354 30.66 6.49 -8.35
CA GLU A 354 31.20 5.14 -8.17
C GLU A 354 31.67 4.57 -9.50
N THR A 355 32.85 3.94 -9.47
CA THR A 355 33.37 3.24 -10.64
C THR A 355 32.65 1.90 -10.84
N GLU A 356 32.68 1.34 -12.05
CA GLU A 356 32.16 -0.02 -12.30
C GLU A 356 32.80 -1.06 -11.37
N GLN A 357 34.06 -0.87 -10.97
CA GLN A 357 34.74 -1.76 -10.03
C GLN A 357 34.13 -1.68 -8.63
N ASP A 358 33.74 -0.49 -8.16
CA ASP A 358 33.11 -0.31 -6.86
C ASP A 358 31.67 -0.84 -6.85
N GLN A 359 30.95 -0.70 -7.97
CA GLN A 359 29.63 -1.30 -8.17
C GLN A 359 29.71 -2.84 -8.20
N ARG A 360 30.71 -3.41 -8.89
CA ARG A 360 30.94 -4.87 -8.91
C ARG A 360 31.42 -5.39 -7.55
N TYR A 361 32.24 -4.62 -6.84
CA TYR A 361 32.66 -4.93 -5.47
C TYR A 361 31.45 -4.94 -4.53
N ALA A 362 30.58 -3.93 -4.62
CA ALA A 362 29.31 -3.88 -3.89
C ALA A 362 28.44 -5.11 -4.19
N ALA A 363 28.30 -5.49 -5.46
CA ALA A 363 27.48 -6.64 -5.88
C ALA A 363 27.98 -8.00 -5.33
N LYS A 364 29.25 -8.14 -4.95
CA LYS A 364 29.77 -9.37 -4.32
C LYS A 364 29.23 -9.59 -2.92
N TRP A 365 28.99 -8.52 -2.17
CA TRP A 365 28.47 -8.58 -0.80
C TRP A 365 26.95 -8.80 -0.77
N PHE A 366 26.20 -8.29 -1.75
CA PHE A 366 24.78 -8.61 -1.92
C PHE A 366 24.50 -10.03 -2.45
N ARG A 367 25.54 -10.80 -2.82
CA ARG A 367 25.43 -12.21 -3.27
C ARG A 367 25.78 -13.23 -2.18
N ALA A 368 26.31 -12.79 -1.05
CA ALA A 368 26.52 -13.69 0.08
C ALA A 368 25.13 -14.05 0.64
N GLU A 369 24.64 -15.23 0.28
CA GLU A 369 23.54 -15.83 1.04
C GLU A 369 24.03 -16.00 2.48
N PRO A 370 23.22 -15.64 3.50
CA PRO A 370 23.56 -15.94 4.87
C PRO A 370 23.64 -17.46 5.01
N ASP A 371 24.81 -17.98 5.35
CA ASP A 371 24.96 -19.37 5.77
C ASP A 371 24.01 -19.61 6.95
N GLU A 372 23.03 -20.50 6.78
CA GLU A 372 22.01 -20.84 7.79
C GLU A 372 22.60 -21.45 9.08
N ASN A 373 23.93 -21.59 9.18
CA ASN A 373 24.66 -22.20 10.29
C ASN A 373 25.54 -21.23 11.09
N GLN A 374 25.45 -19.92 10.89
CA GLN A 374 26.18 -18.95 11.73
C GLN A 374 25.29 -18.41 12.84
N ASP A 375 25.67 -18.73 14.09
CA ASP A 375 25.17 -18.10 15.30
C ASP A 375 25.09 -16.58 15.11
N VAL A 376 23.91 -16.01 15.39
CA VAL A 376 23.62 -14.58 15.28
C VAL A 376 24.72 -13.81 16.05
N PRO A 377 25.59 -13.05 15.38
CA PRO A 377 26.57 -12.26 16.10
C PRO A 377 25.84 -11.17 16.89
N GLU A 378 26.21 -10.98 18.16
CA GLU A 378 25.68 -9.94 19.07
C GLU A 378 26.00 -8.49 18.59
N HIS A 379 26.68 -8.33 17.45
CA HIS A 379 27.00 -7.04 16.86
C HIS A 379 26.03 -6.72 15.72
N ASP A 380 25.44 -5.52 15.79
CA ASP A 380 24.54 -4.92 14.81
C ASP A 380 25.28 -4.71 13.47
N SER A 381 25.42 -5.78 12.70
CA SER A 381 26.15 -5.85 11.43
C SER A 381 25.42 -5.17 10.26
N THR A 382 24.34 -4.43 10.56
CA THR A 382 23.44 -3.82 9.57
C THR A 382 24.16 -2.83 8.65
N PHE A 383 25.23 -2.19 9.12
CA PHE A 383 25.98 -1.17 8.37
C PHE A 383 27.40 -1.58 7.96
N ASP A 384 27.85 -2.81 8.27
CA ASP A 384 29.23 -3.26 8.01
C ASP A 384 29.61 -3.16 6.53
N PHE A 385 28.66 -3.46 5.65
CA PHE A 385 28.83 -3.31 4.22
C PHE A 385 29.15 -1.86 3.81
N LEU A 386 28.41 -0.89 4.35
CA LEU A 386 28.59 0.53 4.06
C LEU A 386 29.98 0.98 4.55
N LEU A 387 30.37 0.56 5.75
CA LEU A 387 31.67 0.84 6.36
C LEU A 387 32.81 0.27 5.52
N HIS A 388 32.72 -0.99 5.06
CA HIS A 388 33.73 -1.58 4.19
C HIS A 388 33.88 -0.84 2.85
N LYS A 389 32.77 -0.37 2.29
CA LYS A 389 32.78 0.43 1.06
C LYS A 389 33.46 1.79 1.28
N ILE A 390 33.14 2.47 2.39
CA ILE A 390 33.76 3.74 2.77
C ILE A 390 35.27 3.56 2.94
N ASN A 391 35.71 2.56 3.72
CA ASN A 391 37.13 2.30 3.99
C ASN A 391 37.93 2.01 2.71
N ARG A 392 37.35 1.29 1.75
CA ARG A 392 37.98 1.04 0.45
C ARG A 392 38.18 2.34 -0.35
N ILE A 393 37.16 3.19 -0.42
CA ILE A 393 37.25 4.47 -1.14
C ILE A 393 38.25 5.40 -0.45
N GLU A 394 38.30 5.41 0.88
CA GLU A 394 39.32 6.16 1.63
C GLU A 394 40.73 5.67 1.31
N ALA A 395 40.98 4.36 1.28
CA ALA A 395 42.27 3.81 0.91
C ALA A 395 42.70 4.22 -0.52
N ILE A 396 41.78 4.17 -1.50
CA ILE A 396 42.04 4.62 -2.87
C ILE A 396 42.37 6.12 -2.88
N ASN A 397 41.62 6.93 -2.14
CA ASN A 397 41.84 8.37 -2.05
C ASN A 397 43.19 8.72 -1.42
N ILE A 398 43.68 7.93 -0.46
CA ILE A 398 45.02 8.11 0.12
C ILE A 398 46.08 7.89 -0.96
N VAL A 399 46.00 6.77 -1.70
CA VAL A 399 46.94 6.46 -2.79
C VAL A 399 46.92 7.54 -3.87
N LEU A 400 45.74 8.00 -4.30
CA LEU A 400 45.62 9.07 -5.30
C LEU A 400 46.25 10.39 -4.84
N ARG A 401 46.16 10.72 -3.54
CA ARG A 401 46.82 11.92 -3.00
C ARG A 401 48.33 11.78 -3.03
N GLU A 402 48.86 10.61 -2.68
CA GLU A 402 50.30 10.35 -2.69
C GLU A 402 50.88 10.40 -4.12
N GLU A 403 50.23 9.73 -5.07
CA GLU A 403 50.57 9.78 -6.51
C GLU A 403 50.56 11.22 -7.05
N LYS A 404 49.52 11.99 -6.72
CA LYS A 404 49.43 13.41 -7.12
C LYS A 404 50.61 14.23 -6.59
N LEU A 405 51.01 14.01 -5.34
CA LEU A 405 52.16 14.70 -4.74
C LEU A 405 53.47 14.30 -5.43
N LEU A 406 53.64 13.03 -5.80
CA LEU A 406 54.80 12.56 -6.55
C LEU A 406 54.87 13.20 -7.94
N LEU A 407 53.78 13.16 -8.70
CA LEU A 407 53.70 13.79 -10.02
C LEU A 407 53.94 15.30 -9.98
N GLN A 408 53.47 15.98 -8.92
CA GLN A 408 53.76 17.40 -8.72
C GLN A 408 55.26 17.65 -8.55
N ARG A 409 55.94 16.86 -7.71
CA ARG A 409 57.40 16.96 -7.52
C ARG A 409 58.17 16.68 -8.81
N GLU A 410 57.81 15.63 -9.54
CA GLU A 410 58.44 15.31 -10.83
C GLU A 410 58.24 16.42 -11.86
N ASN A 411 57.05 17.03 -11.90
CA ASN A 411 56.78 18.16 -12.78
C ASN A 411 57.59 19.40 -12.38
N GLU A 412 57.73 19.69 -11.08
CA GLU A 412 58.61 20.75 -10.58
C GLU A 412 60.08 20.50 -10.96
N GLU A 413 60.54 19.25 -10.89
CA GLU A 413 61.87 18.83 -11.36
C GLU A 413 62.04 18.98 -12.88
N LEU A 414 61.02 18.60 -13.66
CA LEU A 414 61.04 18.77 -15.12
C LEU A 414 61.02 20.24 -15.50
N GLN A 415 60.25 21.07 -14.81
CA GLN A 415 60.22 22.52 -15.02
C GLN A 415 61.56 23.17 -14.66
N THR A 416 62.22 22.73 -13.58
CA THR A 416 63.55 23.22 -13.22
C THR A 416 64.61 22.79 -14.23
N LYS A 417 64.60 21.51 -14.66
CA LYS A 417 65.46 20.99 -15.75
C LYS A 417 65.22 21.73 -17.07
N PHE A 418 63.97 21.98 -17.44
CA PHE A 418 63.61 22.72 -18.66
C PHE A 418 64.02 24.19 -18.59
N LYS A 419 63.86 24.86 -17.43
CA LYS A 419 64.38 26.21 -17.18
C LYS A 419 65.90 26.26 -17.31
N ALA A 420 66.62 25.26 -16.79
CA ALA A 420 68.08 25.15 -16.93
C ALA A 420 68.51 24.93 -18.39
N TYR A 421 67.82 24.05 -19.12
CA TYR A 421 68.06 23.80 -20.55
C TYR A 421 67.80 25.05 -21.40
N CYS A 422 66.71 25.77 -21.15
CA CYS A 422 66.44 27.05 -21.80
C CYS A 422 67.47 28.13 -21.42
N GLY A 423 68.02 28.08 -20.21
CA GLY A 423 69.12 28.95 -19.78
C GLY A 423 70.43 28.66 -20.54
N LEU A 424 70.72 27.40 -20.83
CA LEU A 424 71.86 26.97 -21.66
C LEU A 424 71.71 27.43 -23.13
N HIS A 425 70.51 27.37 -23.70
CA HIS A 425 70.24 27.84 -25.08
C HIS A 425 70.04 29.35 -25.21
N LYS A 426 69.87 30.08 -24.10
CA LYS A 426 69.94 31.55 -24.07
C LYS A 426 71.38 32.08 -24.11
N VAL A 427 72.39 31.21 -24.10
CA VAL A 427 73.78 31.60 -24.32
C VAL A 427 74.02 31.78 -25.81
N THR A 428 73.84 33.02 -26.27
CA THR A 428 74.59 33.55 -27.41
C THR A 428 76.09 33.48 -27.09
N GLU A 429 76.77 32.37 -27.41
CA GLU A 429 78.22 32.30 -27.73
C GLU A 429 78.68 30.85 -27.99
N PRO A 430 79.18 30.52 -29.20
CA PRO A 430 79.48 29.15 -29.63
C PRO A 430 80.92 28.70 -29.28
N GLU A 431 81.51 29.17 -28.18
CA GLU A 431 82.93 28.91 -27.88
C GLU A 431 83.20 27.94 -26.72
N LYS A 432 82.17 27.44 -26.04
CA LYS A 432 82.32 26.56 -24.86
C LYS A 432 82.02 25.07 -25.09
N LEU A 433 81.87 24.63 -26.34
CA LEU A 433 81.87 23.19 -26.66
C LEU A 433 83.32 22.74 -26.96
N ARG A 434 84.19 22.73 -25.94
CA ARG A 434 85.49 22.06 -26.02
C ARG A 434 85.35 20.60 -25.60
N LEU A 435 85.39 19.70 -26.57
CA LEU A 435 85.73 18.28 -26.41
C LEU A 435 87.24 18.20 -26.14
N CYS A 436 87.64 17.71 -24.96
CA CYS A 436 89.05 17.51 -24.63
C CYS A 436 89.42 16.03 -24.58
N GLY A 437 90.42 15.65 -25.38
CA GLY A 437 91.16 14.38 -25.28
C GLY A 437 92.37 14.32 -26.22
N ARG A 438 93.58 14.46 -25.63
CA ARG A 438 94.97 14.19 -26.13
C ARG A 438 95.80 15.26 -26.87
N GLU A 439 96.55 16.01 -26.05
CA GLU A 439 98.02 16.14 -25.88
C GLU A 439 99.06 15.76 -26.97
N ALA A 440 100.06 16.65 -27.14
CA ALA A 440 101.50 16.38 -27.29
C ALA A 440 102.30 17.69 -26.96
N VAL A 441 102.96 17.84 -25.80
CA VAL A 441 104.34 17.44 -25.41
C VAL A 441 105.45 18.44 -25.87
N ASP A 442 105.99 19.17 -24.86
CA ASP A 442 107.41 19.50 -24.49
C ASP A 442 108.42 20.13 -25.48
N PRO A 443 109.62 20.64 -25.05
CA PRO A 443 110.29 20.55 -23.74
C PRO A 443 110.95 21.85 -23.18
N LYS A 444 111.16 21.89 -21.85
CA LYS A 444 112.28 22.60 -21.21
C LYS A 444 113.04 21.63 -20.31
N ALA A 445 114.34 21.51 -20.54
CA ALA A 445 115.34 20.91 -19.65
C ALA A 445 116.23 22.04 -19.08
N PRO A 446 117.09 21.81 -18.06
CA PRO A 446 117.39 20.56 -17.34
C PRO A 446 117.35 20.66 -15.79
N LEU A 447 117.49 19.47 -15.18
CA LEU A 447 117.91 19.08 -13.81
C LEU A 447 118.72 20.11 -12.99
N PRO A 448 118.79 20.02 -11.64
CA PRO A 448 118.37 18.94 -10.73
C PRO A 448 117.11 19.21 -9.90
#